data_AF-A0A536X6X2-F1
#
_entry.id   AF-A0A536X6X2-F1
#
_cell.length_a   1.000
_cell.length_b   1.000
_cell.length_c   1.000
_cell.angle_alpha   90.00
_cell.angle_beta   90.00
_cell.angle_gamma   90.00
#
_symmetry.space_group_name_H-M   'P 1'
#
loop_
_entity.id
_entity.type
_entity.pdbx_description
1 polymer ?
#
loop_
_entity_poly.entity_id
_entity_poly.type
_entity_poly.pdbx_seq_one_letter_code
_entity_poly.pdbx_strand_id
1 'polypeptide(L)'
;HPIGSGLYYEEQKPQARRRAQDFRENRLPKYMDYFERLERGKTLSYVELSLFQMIEGLRYAFPRAMRALEPEYPKLVALHDRVMQRPRLAAYLRSKRRIAFNQQGIFRRYPELDGR
;
A
#
# COMPACT_ATOMS: atom_id res chain seq x y z
N HIS A 1 12.88 -4.63 1.32
CA HIS A 1 14.33 -4.40 1.20
C HIS A 1 15.09 -5.68 0.95
N PRO A 2 14.75 -6.56 -0.02
CA PRO A 2 15.52 -7.80 -0.20
C PRO A 2 17.01 -7.49 -0.11
N ILE A 3 17.69 -8.22 0.76
CA ILE A 3 19.12 -8.07 0.97
C ILE A 3 19.73 -8.68 -0.28
N GLY A 4 20.17 -7.84 -1.21
CA GLY A 4 20.79 -8.23 -2.48
C GLY A 4 19.82 -8.21 -3.67
N SER A 5 20.19 -7.45 -4.68
CA SER A 5 19.50 -7.28 -5.98
C SER A 5 19.54 -8.50 -6.90
N GLY A 6 19.98 -9.67 -6.41
CA GLY A 6 20.23 -10.87 -7.23
C GLY A 6 19.57 -12.16 -6.75
N LEU A 7 18.81 -12.14 -5.64
CA LEU A 7 18.14 -13.34 -5.12
C LEU A 7 16.63 -13.22 -5.30
N TYR A 8 16.03 -14.23 -5.92
CA TYR A 8 14.58 -14.32 -6.09
C TYR A 8 13.91 -14.50 -4.71
N TYR A 9 12.65 -14.07 -4.59
CA TYR A 9 11.88 -14.16 -3.34
C TYR A 9 11.91 -15.59 -2.72
N GLU A 10 11.98 -16.58 -3.60
CA GLU A 10 12.00 -18.01 -3.37
C GLU A 10 13.24 -18.47 -2.61
N GLU A 11 14.36 -17.75 -2.74
CA GLU A 11 15.65 -18.05 -2.12
C GLU A 11 15.78 -17.42 -0.71
N GLN A 12 14.86 -16.54 -0.31
CA GLN A 12 14.89 -15.82 0.98
C GLN A 12 13.58 -15.93 1.78
N LYS A 13 12.79 -17.01 1.61
CA LYS A 13 11.49 -17.16 2.28
C LYS A 13 11.52 -16.93 3.80
N PRO A 14 12.51 -17.45 4.58
CA PRO A 14 12.56 -17.19 6.02
C PRO A 14 12.82 -15.72 6.37
N GLN A 15 13.73 -15.06 5.67
CA GLN A 15 14.05 -13.64 5.87
C GLN A 15 12.88 -12.75 5.43
N ALA A 16 12.22 -13.10 4.33
CA ALA A 16 11.03 -12.41 3.86
C ALA A 16 9.88 -12.49 4.86
N ARG A 17 9.67 -13.64 5.51
CA ARG A 17 8.69 -13.79 6.60
C ARG A 17 9.01 -12.90 7.80
N ARG A 18 10.25 -12.95 8.31
CA ARG A 18 10.67 -12.08 9.44
C ARG A 18 10.50 -10.60 9.09
N ARG A 19 10.88 -10.20 7.88
CA ARG A 19 10.74 -8.82 7.42
C ARG A 19 9.28 -8.42 7.22
N ALA A 20 8.43 -9.31 6.72
CA ALA A 20 7.02 -9.03 6.54
C ALA A 20 6.30 -8.87 7.88
N GLN A 21 6.69 -9.65 8.89
CA GLN A 21 6.22 -9.48 10.25
C GLN A 21 6.61 -8.10 10.80
N ASP A 22 7.90 -7.75 10.78
CA ASP A 22 8.36 -6.42 11.22
C ASP A 22 7.69 -5.29 10.43
N PHE A 23 7.49 -5.48 9.12
CA PHE A 23 6.79 -4.50 8.31
C PHE A 23 5.36 -4.28 8.79
N ARG A 24 4.59 -5.35 9.03
CA ARG A 24 3.19 -5.25 9.47
C ARG A 24 3.06 -4.72 10.89
N GLU A 25 3.95 -5.12 11.80
CA GLU A 25 3.86 -4.79 13.23
C GLU A 25 4.44 -3.40 13.55
N ASN A 26 5.53 -2.98 12.88
CA ASN A 26 6.26 -1.78 13.26
C ASN A 26 6.27 -0.72 12.16
N ARG A 27 6.54 -1.10 10.90
CA ARG A 27 6.76 -0.11 9.83
C ARG A 27 5.46 0.46 9.29
N LEU A 28 4.49 -0.40 9.02
CA LEU A 28 3.20 -0.01 8.44
C LEU A 28 2.44 0.94 9.38
N PRO A 29 2.22 0.63 10.68
CA PRO A 29 1.58 1.56 11.61
C PRO A 29 2.34 2.87 11.73
N LYS A 30 3.67 2.84 11.87
CA LYS A 30 4.52 4.05 11.97
C LYS A 30 4.32 5.01 10.79
N TYR A 31 4.24 4.49 9.56
CA TYR A 31 4.03 5.33 8.40
C TYR A 31 2.57 5.80 8.29
N MET A 32 1.60 4.95 8.61
CA MET A 32 0.20 5.36 8.64
C MET A 32 -0.04 6.45 9.68
N ASP A 33 0.52 6.35 10.88
CA ASP A 33 0.49 7.40 11.91
C ASP A 33 1.04 8.73 11.39
N TYR A 34 2.19 8.69 10.71
CA TYR A 34 2.80 9.89 10.14
C TYR A 34 1.87 10.54 9.11
N PHE A 35 1.31 9.75 8.19
CA PHE A 35 0.46 10.30 7.12
C PHE A 35 -0.95 10.67 7.60
N GLU A 36 -1.47 10.06 8.65
CA GLU A 36 -2.75 10.42 9.26
C GLU A 36 -2.68 11.79 9.95
N ARG A 37 -1.51 12.14 10.52
CA ARG A 37 -1.28 13.43 11.19
C ARG A 37 -0.89 14.57 10.25
N LEU A 38 -0.35 14.25 9.08
CA LEU A 38 0.16 15.26 8.16
C LEU A 38 -1.01 16.11 7.61
N GLU A 39 -0.92 17.43 7.80
CA GLU A 39 -1.90 18.37 7.28
C GLU A 39 -1.97 18.30 5.74
N ARG A 40 -3.17 18.52 5.21
CA ARG A 40 -3.47 18.37 3.79
C ARG A 40 -3.81 19.72 3.18
N GLY A 41 -3.27 19.97 1.99
CA GLY A 41 -3.63 21.16 1.23
C GLY A 41 -5.10 21.12 0.80
N LYS A 42 -5.68 22.30 0.56
CA LYS A 42 -7.04 22.41 0.00
C LYS A 42 -7.10 21.93 -1.46
N THR A 43 -5.95 21.91 -2.14
CA THR A 43 -5.80 21.56 -3.55
C THR A 43 -5.12 20.21 -3.68
N LEU A 44 -5.62 19.36 -4.60
CA LEU A 44 -4.98 18.09 -4.93
C LEU A 44 -3.54 18.34 -5.41
N SER A 45 -2.61 17.62 -4.82
CA SER A 45 -1.20 17.56 -5.23
C SER A 45 -0.78 16.13 -5.57
N TYR A 46 0.46 15.98 -6.00
CA TYR A 46 1.07 14.66 -6.21
C TYR A 46 1.17 13.83 -4.93
N VAL A 47 1.13 14.47 -3.75
CA VAL A 47 1.16 13.78 -2.46
C VAL A 47 -0.10 12.95 -2.26
N GLU A 48 -1.30 13.50 -2.49
CA GLU A 48 -2.55 12.76 -2.36
C GLU A 48 -2.66 11.62 -3.39
N LEU A 49 -2.19 11.84 -4.62
CA LEU A 49 -2.14 10.79 -5.64
C LEU A 49 -1.20 9.64 -5.25
N SER A 50 -0.05 9.98 -4.67
CA SER A 50 0.93 8.99 -4.21
C SER A 50 0.42 8.20 -3.01
N LEU A 51 -0.24 8.87 -2.05
CA LEU A 51 -0.87 8.22 -0.90
C LEU A 51 -2.03 7.31 -1.33
N PHE A 52 -2.86 7.75 -2.29
CA PHE A 52 -3.87 6.90 -2.90
C PHE A 52 -3.26 5.62 -3.49
N GLN A 53 -2.22 5.74 -4.32
CA GLN A 53 -1.58 4.59 -4.94
C GLN A 53 -0.90 3.66 -3.92
N MET A 54 -0.33 4.23 -2.86
CA MET A 54 0.25 3.47 -1.75
C MET A 54 -0.81 2.65 -1.01
N ILE A 55 -1.97 3.26 -0.70
CA ILE A 55 -3.09 2.56 -0.05
C ILE A 55 -3.62 1.44 -0.94
N GLU A 56 -3.84 1.70 -2.24
CA GLU A 56 -4.25 0.68 -3.21
C GLU A 56 -3.25 -0.50 -3.27
N GLY A 57 -1.96 -0.19 -3.27
CA GLY A 57 -0.89 -1.19 -3.28
C GLY A 57 -0.83 -2.01 -2.00
N LEU A 58 -0.98 -1.38 -0.84
CA LEU A 58 -0.99 -2.06 0.45
C LEU A 58 -2.25 -2.93 0.61
N ARG A 59 -3.43 -2.46 0.16
CA ARG A 59 -4.66 -3.26 0.11
C ARG A 59 -4.50 -4.51 -0.76
N TYR A 60 -3.74 -4.42 -1.84
CA TYR A 60 -3.43 -5.57 -2.68
C TYR A 60 -2.41 -6.53 -2.04
N ALA A 61 -1.30 -6.00 -1.52
CA ALA A 61 -0.18 -6.81 -1.04
C ALA A 61 -0.44 -7.43 0.35
N PHE A 62 -1.12 -6.68 1.23
CA PHE A 62 -1.39 -7.03 2.62
C PHE A 62 -2.87 -6.85 3.00
N PRO A 63 -3.83 -7.51 2.31
CA PRO A 63 -5.26 -7.27 2.51
C PRO A 63 -5.76 -7.56 3.93
N ARG A 64 -5.18 -8.54 4.64
CA ARG A 64 -5.56 -8.83 6.03
C ARG A 64 -5.05 -7.75 6.97
N ALA A 65 -3.77 -7.39 6.85
CA ALA A 65 -3.19 -6.34 7.69
C ALA A 65 -3.90 -5.01 7.48
N MET A 66 -4.17 -4.62 6.24
CA MET A 66 -4.90 -3.38 5.94
C MET A 66 -6.33 -3.40 6.49
N ARG A 67 -7.04 -4.53 6.42
CA ARG A 67 -8.39 -4.65 6.99
C ARG A 67 -8.41 -4.43 8.49
N ALA A 68 -7.40 -4.93 9.21
CA ALA A 68 -7.29 -4.73 10.65
C ALA A 68 -6.93 -3.28 11.00
N LEU A 69 -6.09 -2.65 10.18
CA LEU A 69 -5.43 -1.39 10.49
C LEU A 69 -6.21 -0.15 10.03
N GLU A 70 -6.89 -0.21 8.88
CA GLU A 70 -7.63 0.93 8.31
C GLU A 70 -8.65 1.62 9.23
N PRO A 71 -9.38 0.92 10.12
CA PRO A 71 -10.28 1.57 11.07
C PRO A 71 -9.59 2.60 11.99
N GLU A 72 -8.30 2.45 12.26
CA GLU A 72 -7.51 3.38 13.08
C GLU A 72 -7.07 4.64 12.31
N TYR A 73 -7.21 4.65 10.97
CA TYR A 73 -6.72 5.70 10.09
C TYR A 73 -7.81 6.29 9.17
N PRO A 74 -8.89 6.86 9.73
CA PRO A 74 -10.05 7.29 8.95
C PRO A 74 -9.73 8.42 7.97
N LYS A 75 -8.76 9.31 8.25
CA LYS A 75 -8.43 10.40 7.30
C LYS A 75 -7.69 9.86 6.08
N LEU A 76 -6.84 8.85 6.23
CA LEU A 76 -6.20 8.17 5.10
C LEU A 76 -7.21 7.44 4.22
N VAL A 77 -8.17 6.73 4.82
CA VAL A 77 -9.26 6.08 4.08
C VAL A 77 -10.10 7.12 3.34
N ALA A 78 -10.50 8.21 4.01
CA ALA A 78 -11.25 9.29 3.38
C ALA A 78 -10.47 10.01 2.26
N LEU A 79 -9.15 10.15 2.41
CA LEU A 79 -8.27 10.67 1.35
C LEU A 79 -8.30 9.75 0.14
N HIS A 80 -8.10 8.45 0.35
CA HIS A 80 -8.16 7.46 -0.71
C HIS A 80 -9.47 7.57 -1.50
N ASP A 81 -10.61 7.54 -0.80
CA ASP A 81 -11.93 7.51 -1.44
C ASP A 81 -12.22 8.79 -2.22
N ARG A 82 -11.86 9.95 -1.66
CA ARG A 82 -11.98 11.25 -2.32
C ARG A 82 -11.10 11.34 -3.58
N VAL A 83 -9.89 10.80 -3.53
CA VAL A 83 -9.00 10.77 -4.70
C VAL A 83 -9.59 9.85 -5.78
N MET A 84 -10.05 8.66 -5.40
CA MET A 84 -10.64 7.66 -6.29
C MET A 84 -11.84 8.21 -7.08
N GLN A 85 -12.68 9.03 -6.46
CA GLN A 85 -13.88 9.60 -7.06
C GLN A 85 -13.62 10.72 -8.08
N ARG A 86 -12.38 11.20 -8.23
CA ARG A 86 -12.08 12.31 -9.16
C ARG A 86 -12.31 11.87 -10.61
N PRO A 87 -13.07 12.63 -11.44
CA PRO A 87 -13.51 12.16 -12.75
C PRO A 87 -12.39 11.68 -13.68
N ARG A 88 -11.30 12.45 -13.79
CA ARG A 88 -10.15 12.08 -14.64
C ARG A 88 -9.42 10.84 -14.13
N LEU A 89 -9.26 10.71 -12.81
CA LEU A 89 -8.63 9.53 -12.23
C LEU A 89 -9.55 8.32 -12.39
N ALA A 90 -10.83 8.43 -12.05
CA ALA A 90 -11.82 7.36 -12.23
C ALA A 90 -11.86 6.85 -13.68
N ALA A 91 -11.77 7.74 -14.67
CA ALA A 91 -11.67 7.36 -16.08
C ALA A 91 -10.36 6.60 -16.38
N TYR A 92 -9.21 7.05 -15.83
CA TYR A 92 -7.95 6.32 -15.93
C TYR A 92 -8.03 4.94 -15.26
N LEU A 93 -8.62 4.84 -14.07
CA LEU A 93 -8.70 3.60 -13.30
C LEU A 93 -9.52 2.51 -14.02
N ARG A 94 -10.49 2.90 -14.85
CA ARG A 94 -11.28 2.00 -15.71
C ARG A 94 -10.65 1.71 -17.07
N SER A 95 -9.58 2.42 -17.43
CA SER A 95 -8.96 2.30 -18.74
C SER A 95 -7.96 1.14 -18.79
N LYS A 96 -7.70 0.62 -19.99
CA LYS A 96 -6.64 -0.38 -20.24
C LYS A 96 -5.22 0.14 -19.92
N ARG A 97 -5.06 1.45 -19.69
CA ARG A 97 -3.77 2.06 -19.33
C ARG A 97 -3.39 1.82 -17.87
N ARG A 98 -4.36 1.50 -16.99
CA ARG A 98 -4.06 1.11 -15.62
C ARG A 98 -3.64 -0.35 -15.62
N ILE A 99 -2.35 -0.60 -15.41
CA ILE A 99 -1.83 -1.95 -15.21
C ILE A 99 -2.32 -2.43 -13.84
N ALA A 100 -2.92 -3.62 -13.80
CA ALA A 100 -3.35 -4.25 -12.56
C ALA A 100 -2.13 -4.67 -11.71
N PHE A 101 -2.28 -4.64 -10.39
CA PHE A 101 -1.27 -5.17 -9.49
C PHE A 101 -1.01 -6.65 -9.79
N ASN A 102 0.27 -7.02 -9.76
CA ASN A 102 0.75 -8.34 -10.10
C ASN A 102 2.10 -8.59 -9.42
N GLN A 103 2.64 -9.78 -9.60
CA GLN A 103 3.83 -10.28 -8.93
C GLN A 103 5.14 -9.70 -9.51
N GLN A 104 5.06 -8.98 -10.63
CA GLN A 104 6.21 -8.30 -11.26
C GLN A 104 6.36 -6.85 -10.77
N GLY A 105 5.39 -6.31 -10.03
CA GLY A 105 5.41 -4.95 -9.48
C GLY A 105 6.08 -4.80 -8.12
N ILE A 106 5.93 -3.61 -7.52
CA ILE A 106 6.41 -3.29 -6.15
C ILE A 106 5.52 -3.96 -5.10
N PHE A 107 4.20 -3.81 -5.24
CA PHE A 107 3.22 -4.39 -4.35
C PHE A 107 2.91 -5.81 -4.82
N ARG A 108 3.47 -6.80 -4.14
CA ARG A 108 3.31 -8.22 -4.46
C ARG A 108 2.52 -8.89 -3.36
N ARG A 109 1.48 -9.63 -3.74
CA ARG A 109 0.65 -10.38 -2.79
C ARG A 109 1.25 -11.78 -2.58
N TYR A 110 1.77 -11.99 -1.39
CA TYR A 110 2.22 -13.29 -0.89
C TYR A 110 1.42 -13.62 0.37
N PRO A 111 0.40 -14.50 0.30
CA PRO A 111 -0.50 -14.77 1.43
C PRO A 111 0.22 -15.16 2.72
N GLU A 112 1.35 -15.85 2.62
CA GLU A 112 2.20 -16.24 3.75
C GLU A 112 2.90 -15.07 4.46
N LEU A 113 2.90 -13.87 3.86
CA LEU A 113 3.49 -12.66 4.41
C LEU A 113 2.46 -11.70 5.02
N ASP A 114 1.18 -11.86 4.70
CA ASP A 114 0.07 -10.97 5.09
C ASP A 114 -0.32 -11.10 6.57
N GLY A 115 0.14 -12.16 7.23
CA GLY A 115 -0.28 -12.48 8.59
C GLY A 115 -1.60 -13.24 8.64
N ARG A 116 -1.99 -13.60 9.85
CA ARG A 116 -3.30 -14.18 10.12
C ARG A 116 -4.28 -13.07 10.41
#